data_AF-A0A9P0CWS8-F1
#
_entry.id   AF-A0A9P0CWS8-F1
#
_cell.length_a   1.000
_cell.length_b   1.000
_cell.length_c   1.000
_cell.angle_alpha   90.00
_cell.angle_beta   90.00
_cell.angle_gamma   90.00
#
_symmetry.space_group_name_H-M   'P 1'
#
loop_
_entity.id
_entity.type
_entity.pdbx_description
1 polymer ?
#
loop_
_entity_poly.entity_id
_entity_poly.type
_entity_poly.pdbx_seq_one_letter_code
_entity_poly.pdbx_strand_id
1 'polypeptide(L)'
;MLQMVTQLKAIRYDVIFDQYFSHSIKDYERSLRQESTQLDFNIAAPDQVRPSDFLKELKNINFKQALVDFFIQHWASDEMVPFVENKRIFINYKQCHSYIVDNNKVVSGVDDSLSCPEHKEADTKIVFHVCNIDAQPNFVIRCSDTDIAIIMLGHMDNLKNYDSNVWLYAGTGNNQRYINF
;
A
#
# COMPACT_ATOMS: atom_id res chain seq x y z
N MET A 1 2.36 -4.13 -12.63
CA MET A 1 1.91 -3.28 -11.51
C MET A 1 3.06 -2.74 -10.68
N LEU A 2 4.03 -3.56 -10.26
CA LEU A 2 5.17 -3.07 -9.47
C LEU A 2 5.94 -1.94 -10.18
N GLN A 3 6.11 -2.00 -11.50
CA GLN A 3 6.67 -0.88 -12.29
C GLN A 3 5.91 0.46 -12.14
N MET A 4 4.59 0.42 -11.93
CA MET A 4 3.80 1.65 -11.68
C MET A 4 4.06 2.19 -10.29
N VAL A 5 4.20 1.31 -9.30
CA VAL A 5 4.55 1.65 -7.92
C VAL A 5 5.97 2.24 -7.85
N THR A 6 6.90 1.68 -8.62
CA THR A 6 8.32 2.08 -8.63
C THR A 6 8.65 3.20 -9.61
N GLN A 7 7.64 3.91 -10.15
CA GLN A 7 7.84 5.05 -11.06
C GLN A 7 8.71 6.15 -10.44
N LEU A 8 8.51 6.43 -9.16
CA LEU A 8 9.39 7.32 -8.41
C LEU A 8 10.61 6.52 -7.99
N LYS A 9 11.82 6.97 -8.36
CA LYS A 9 13.05 6.26 -8.00
C LYS A 9 13.31 6.38 -6.50
N ALA A 10 13.22 5.25 -5.79
CA ALA A 10 13.52 5.13 -4.37
C ALA A 10 14.21 3.78 -4.11
N ILE A 11 14.88 3.67 -2.97
CA ILE A 11 15.47 2.39 -2.51
C ILE A 11 14.47 1.56 -1.70
N ARG A 12 13.40 2.19 -1.22
CA ARG A 12 12.36 1.58 -0.39
C ARG A 12 10.98 2.03 -0.90
N TYR A 13 10.05 1.08 -0.97
CA TYR A 13 8.67 1.32 -1.35
C TYR A 13 7.73 0.64 -0.36
N ASP A 14 6.78 1.39 0.17
CA ASP A 14 5.76 0.88 1.08
C ASP A 14 4.40 1.06 0.39
N VAL A 15 3.77 -0.06 0.03
CA VAL A 15 2.46 -0.12 -0.62
C VAL A 15 1.44 -0.49 0.43
N ILE A 16 0.55 0.43 0.74
CA ILE A 16 -0.34 0.33 1.89
C ILE A 16 -1.78 0.19 1.41
N PHE A 17 -2.47 -0.83 1.89
CA PHE A 17 -3.85 -1.13 1.54
C PHE A 17 -4.79 -1.01 2.74
N ASP A 18 -6.02 -0.58 2.47
CA ASP A 18 -7.13 -0.67 3.40
C ASP A 18 -7.35 -2.12 3.85
N GLN A 19 -7.72 -2.30 5.10
CA GLN A 19 -8.21 -3.54 5.66
C GLN A 19 -9.73 -3.51 5.83
N TYR A 20 -10.38 -4.66 5.59
CA TYR A 20 -11.83 -4.75 5.59
C TYR A 20 -12.31 -5.57 6.79
N PHE A 21 -12.62 -4.88 7.90
CA PHE A 21 -13.28 -5.47 9.06
C PHE A 21 -14.80 -5.43 8.92
N SER A 22 -15.47 -6.49 9.38
CA SER A 22 -16.91 -6.52 9.64
C SER A 22 -17.26 -5.72 10.89
N HIS A 23 -18.52 -5.29 11.01
CA HIS A 23 -19.07 -4.63 12.21
C HIS A 23 -18.34 -3.33 12.63
N SER A 24 -17.78 -2.60 11.67
CA SER A 24 -17.14 -1.30 11.91
C SER A 24 -17.93 -0.16 11.25
N ILE A 25 -17.66 1.09 11.63
CA ILE A 25 -18.31 2.29 11.04
C ILE A 25 -18.19 2.27 9.51
N LYS A 26 -16.98 2.02 9.01
CA LYS A 26 -16.72 1.92 7.56
C LYS A 26 -17.42 0.74 6.90
N ASP A 27 -17.75 -0.31 7.65
CA ASP A 27 -18.55 -1.42 7.12
C ASP A 27 -19.99 -0.98 6.86
N TYR A 28 -20.57 -0.25 7.81
CA TYR A 28 -21.88 0.36 7.66
C TYR A 28 -21.91 1.37 6.49
N GLU A 29 -20.91 2.26 6.39
CA GLU A 29 -20.82 3.22 5.26
C GLU A 29 -20.77 2.53 3.90
N ARG A 30 -20.03 1.42 3.77
CA ARG A 30 -19.96 0.64 2.53
C ARG A 30 -21.30 -0.01 2.18
N SER A 31 -22.02 -0.51 3.17
CA SER A 31 -23.37 -1.05 2.96
C SER A 31 -24.33 0.00 2.39
N LEU A 32 -24.22 1.25 2.84
CA LEU A 32 -25.02 2.37 2.33
C LEU A 32 -24.66 2.73 0.88
N ARG A 33 -23.38 2.58 0.51
CA ARG A 33 -22.88 2.81 -0.87
C ARG A 33 -23.19 1.67 -1.83
N GLN A 34 -23.86 0.61 -1.36
CA GLN A 34 -24.15 -0.61 -2.13
C GLN A 34 -22.86 -1.25 -2.70
N GLU A 35 -21.73 -1.15 -2.00
CA GLU A 35 -20.54 -1.95 -2.34
C GLU A 35 -20.92 -3.43 -2.20
N SER A 36 -20.82 -4.17 -3.31
CA SER A 36 -21.35 -5.53 -3.38
C SER A 36 -20.40 -6.54 -2.74
N THR A 37 -20.87 -7.32 -1.78
CA THR A 37 -20.25 -8.60 -1.36
C THR A 37 -20.78 -9.78 -2.17
N GLN A 38 -21.47 -9.51 -3.29
CA GLN A 38 -22.41 -10.45 -3.90
C GLN A 38 -21.78 -11.70 -4.53
N LEU A 39 -20.48 -11.67 -4.86
CA LEU A 39 -19.77 -12.79 -5.47
C LEU A 39 -18.40 -12.96 -4.84
N ASP A 40 -18.09 -14.20 -4.45
CA ASP A 40 -16.73 -14.61 -4.15
C ASP A 40 -15.86 -14.42 -5.39
N PHE A 41 -14.64 -13.94 -5.19
CA PHE A 41 -13.70 -13.69 -6.26
C PHE A 41 -12.34 -14.28 -5.90
N ASN A 42 -11.72 -14.98 -6.84
CA ASN A 42 -10.39 -15.55 -6.68
C ASN A 42 -9.53 -15.20 -7.91
N ILE A 43 -8.26 -14.88 -7.67
CA ILE A 43 -7.26 -14.68 -8.72
C ILE A 43 -6.32 -15.87 -8.66
N ALA A 44 -6.47 -16.80 -9.60
CA ALA A 44 -5.76 -18.06 -9.59
C ALA A 44 -4.30 -17.94 -10.06
N ALA A 45 -4.02 -17.04 -11.01
CA ALA A 45 -2.70 -16.93 -11.62
C ALA A 45 -2.44 -15.54 -12.25
N PRO A 46 -1.16 -15.15 -12.46
CA PRO A 46 -0.80 -13.85 -13.05
C PRO A 46 -1.29 -13.63 -14.48
N ASP A 47 -1.51 -14.71 -15.24
CA ASP A 47 -2.00 -14.71 -16.61
C ASP A 47 -3.54 -14.72 -16.71
N GLN A 48 -4.24 -14.76 -15.57
CA GLN A 48 -5.70 -14.69 -15.52
C GLN A 48 -6.21 -13.45 -16.26
N VAL A 49 -7.16 -13.67 -17.17
CA VAL A 49 -7.80 -12.60 -17.94
C VAL A 49 -8.44 -11.60 -16.97
N ARG A 50 -8.06 -10.33 -17.12
CA ARG A 50 -8.64 -9.24 -16.33
C ARG A 50 -10.15 -9.18 -16.55
N PRO A 51 -10.96 -8.91 -15.50
CA PRO A 51 -12.38 -8.64 -15.67
C PRO A 51 -12.64 -7.58 -16.74
N SER A 52 -13.67 -7.81 -17.56
CA SER A 52 -14.06 -6.90 -18.64
C SER A 52 -14.45 -5.51 -18.12
N ASP A 53 -15.07 -5.44 -16.94
CA ASP A 53 -15.37 -4.20 -16.22
C ASP A 53 -14.62 -4.14 -14.88
N PHE A 54 -13.34 -3.79 -14.96
CA PHE A 54 -12.46 -3.70 -13.79
C PHE A 54 -12.92 -2.66 -12.77
N LEU A 55 -13.54 -1.56 -13.21
CA LEU A 55 -14.04 -0.51 -12.31
C LEU A 55 -15.23 -1.00 -11.49
N LYS A 56 -16.08 -1.84 -12.07
CA LYS A 56 -17.16 -2.51 -11.34
C LYS A 56 -16.60 -3.49 -10.32
N GLU A 57 -15.63 -4.33 -10.70
CA GLU A 57 -15.02 -5.29 -9.77
C GLU A 57 -14.27 -4.59 -8.62
N LEU A 58 -13.67 -3.42 -8.86
CA LEU A 58 -13.11 -2.59 -7.80
C LEU A 58 -14.15 -2.08 -6.78
N LYS A 59 -15.46 -2.25 -6.98
CA LYS A 59 -16.47 -2.00 -5.95
C LYS A 59 -16.79 -3.24 -5.11
N ASN A 60 -16.33 -4.42 -5.53
CA ASN A 60 -16.51 -5.67 -4.81
C ASN A 60 -15.38 -5.84 -3.78
N ILE A 61 -15.75 -5.96 -2.50
CA ILE A 61 -14.77 -6.12 -1.41
C ILE A 61 -13.97 -7.41 -1.60
N ASN A 62 -14.61 -8.52 -1.96
CA ASN A 62 -13.95 -9.80 -2.16
C ASN A 62 -12.90 -9.72 -3.28
N PHE A 63 -13.20 -8.98 -4.35
CA PHE A 63 -12.24 -8.70 -5.42
C PHE A 63 -11.04 -7.89 -4.90
N LYS A 64 -11.28 -6.81 -4.15
CA LYS A 64 -10.20 -5.99 -3.57
C LYS A 64 -9.27 -6.85 -2.68
N GLN A 65 -9.86 -7.69 -1.82
CA GLN A 65 -9.08 -8.57 -0.94
C GLN A 65 -8.27 -9.60 -1.73
N ALA A 66 -8.89 -10.30 -2.67
CA ALA A 66 -8.21 -11.26 -3.54
C ALA A 66 -7.09 -10.61 -4.36
N LEU A 67 -7.28 -9.36 -4.78
CA LEU A 67 -6.28 -8.59 -5.52
C LEU A 67 -5.03 -8.30 -4.68
N VAL A 68 -5.21 -7.91 -3.42
CA VAL A 68 -4.09 -7.65 -2.50
C VAL A 68 -3.38 -8.95 -2.14
N ASP A 69 -4.13 -10.02 -1.83
CA ASP A 69 -3.56 -11.35 -1.53
C ASP A 69 -2.76 -11.88 -2.73
N PHE A 70 -3.25 -11.66 -3.96
CA PHE A 70 -2.51 -11.97 -5.19
C PHE A 70 -1.18 -11.19 -5.28
N PHE A 71 -1.14 -9.89 -4.99
CA PHE A 71 0.14 -9.15 -4.99
C PHE A 71 1.10 -9.67 -3.94
N ILE A 72 0.60 -9.96 -2.74
CA ILE A 72 1.44 -10.49 -1.65
C ILE A 72 2.13 -11.80 -2.08
N GLN A 73 1.38 -12.69 -2.74
CA GLN A 73 1.90 -13.98 -3.21
C GLN A 73 2.78 -13.82 -4.45
N HIS A 74 2.32 -13.09 -5.47
CA HIS A 74 3.03 -12.96 -6.73
C HIS A 74 4.35 -12.19 -6.57
N TRP A 75 4.40 -11.18 -5.67
CA TRP A 75 5.63 -10.41 -5.43
C TRP A 75 6.72 -11.22 -4.71
N ALA A 76 6.38 -12.36 -4.11
CA ALA A 76 7.34 -13.30 -3.55
C ALA A 76 7.99 -14.23 -4.59
N SER A 77 7.51 -14.24 -5.84
CA SER A 77 8.03 -15.12 -6.89
C SER A 77 9.36 -14.63 -7.48
N ASP A 78 10.21 -15.57 -7.91
CA ASP A 78 11.51 -15.24 -8.53
C ASP A 78 11.37 -14.51 -9.88
N GLU A 79 10.20 -14.58 -10.53
CA GLU A 79 9.89 -13.76 -11.72
C GLU A 79 9.98 -12.26 -11.43
N MET A 80 9.89 -11.87 -10.15
CA MET A 80 9.91 -10.48 -9.71
C MET A 80 11.32 -9.93 -9.48
N VAL A 81 12.35 -10.76 -9.55
CA VAL A 81 13.76 -10.35 -9.39
C VAL A 81 14.14 -9.13 -10.24
N PRO A 82 13.79 -9.04 -11.55
CA PRO A 82 14.15 -7.88 -12.38
C PRO A 82 13.43 -6.59 -12.01
N PHE A 83 12.39 -6.66 -11.17
CA PHE A 83 11.61 -5.48 -10.77
C PHE A 83 11.97 -5.02 -9.36
N VAL A 84 12.19 -5.98 -8.44
CA VAL A 84 12.67 -5.73 -7.08
C VAL A 84 14.12 -5.22 -7.15
N GLU A 85 15.00 -5.92 -7.86
CA GLU A 85 16.43 -5.59 -8.01
C GLU A 85 17.07 -5.22 -6.64
N ASN A 86 17.61 -4.01 -6.51
CA ASN A 86 18.24 -3.48 -5.30
C ASN A 86 17.27 -2.71 -4.37
N LYS A 87 15.96 -2.84 -4.60
CA LYS A 87 14.91 -2.14 -3.84
C LYS A 87 14.43 -3.01 -2.68
N ARG A 88 13.96 -2.38 -1.61
CA ARG A 88 13.17 -3.01 -0.55
C ARG A 88 11.72 -2.66 -0.76
N ILE A 89 10.87 -3.66 -0.91
CA ILE A 89 9.43 -3.43 -1.12
C ILE A 89 8.68 -3.98 0.08
N PHE A 90 7.69 -3.23 0.54
CA PHE A 90 6.78 -3.61 1.60
C PHE A 90 5.35 -3.53 1.09
N ILE A 91 4.53 -4.54 1.39
CA ILE A 91 3.08 -4.51 1.23
C ILE A 91 2.46 -4.61 2.61
N ASN A 92 1.76 -3.57 3.06
CA ASN A 92 0.95 -3.64 4.27
C ASN A 92 -0.52 -3.86 3.90
N TYR A 93 -1.09 -4.94 4.43
CA TYR A 93 -2.52 -5.21 4.36
C TYR A 93 -3.04 -5.75 5.71
N LYS A 94 -3.00 -7.06 5.95
CA LYS A 94 -3.27 -7.67 7.27
C LYS A 94 -2.01 -7.75 8.13
N GLN A 95 -0.90 -8.00 7.44
CA GLN A 95 0.47 -7.97 7.94
C GLN A 95 1.29 -7.14 6.95
N CYS A 96 2.48 -6.73 7.37
CA CYS A 96 3.45 -6.09 6.51
C CYS A 96 4.40 -7.14 5.94
N HIS A 97 4.32 -7.39 4.64
CA HIS A 97 5.19 -8.31 3.92
C HIS A 97 6.34 -7.54 3.29
N SER A 98 7.58 -7.98 3.53
CA SER A 98 8.79 -7.41 2.94
C SER A 98 9.33 -8.28 1.82
N TYR A 99 9.96 -7.66 0.82
CA TYR A 99 10.55 -8.31 -0.35
C TYR A 99 11.90 -7.67 -0.67
N ILE A 100 12.93 -8.50 -0.82
CA ILE A 100 14.26 -8.12 -1.27
C ILE A 100 14.77 -9.17 -2.26
N VAL A 101 15.75 -8.81 -3.09
CA VAL A 101 16.52 -9.81 -3.86
C VAL A 101 17.77 -10.17 -3.09
N ASP A 102 17.98 -11.46 -2.84
CA ASP A 102 19.24 -12.02 -2.39
C ASP A 102 19.59 -13.23 -3.26
N ASN A 103 20.86 -13.31 -3.70
CA ASN A 103 21.35 -14.39 -4.56
C ASN A 103 20.45 -14.70 -5.78
N ASN A 104 19.95 -13.65 -6.45
CA ASN A 104 19.06 -13.72 -7.61
C ASN A 104 17.74 -14.47 -7.35
N LYS A 105 17.27 -14.44 -6.10
CA LYS A 105 15.96 -14.93 -5.67
C LYS A 105 15.24 -13.87 -4.86
N VAL A 106 13.91 -13.88 -4.92
CA VAL A 106 13.13 -13.04 -4.02
C VAL A 106 13.07 -13.69 -2.64
N VAL A 107 13.55 -12.97 -1.63
CA VAL A 107 13.38 -13.32 -0.23
C VAL A 107 12.25 -12.48 0.34
N SER A 108 11.20 -13.14 0.81
CA SER A 108 10.05 -12.51 1.45
C SER A 108 9.95 -12.85 2.93
N GLY A 109 9.48 -11.92 3.74
CA GLY A 109 9.23 -12.12 5.17
C GLY A 109 8.08 -11.26 5.69
N VAL A 110 7.66 -11.48 6.92
CA VAL A 110 6.71 -10.61 7.62
C VAL A 110 7.48 -9.69 8.57
N ASP A 111 7.18 -8.40 8.50
CA ASP A 111 7.66 -7.38 9.43
C ASP A 111 6.55 -7.06 10.44
N ASP A 112 6.61 -7.72 11.59
CA ASP A 112 5.61 -7.55 12.65
C ASP A 112 5.60 -6.11 13.19
N SER A 113 6.75 -5.42 13.19
CA SER A 113 6.87 -4.05 13.69
C SER A 113 6.10 -3.03 12.83
N LEU A 114 5.90 -3.35 11.55
CA LEU A 114 5.19 -2.51 10.60
C LEU A 114 3.78 -3.02 10.26
N SER A 115 3.29 -4.10 10.88
CA SER A 115 2.05 -4.76 10.46
C SER A 115 0.76 -4.01 10.88
N CYS A 116 0.76 -3.30 12.01
CA CYS A 116 -0.36 -2.49 12.54
C CYS A 116 -1.78 -3.05 12.23
N PRO A 117 -2.14 -4.27 12.69
CA PRO A 117 -3.35 -4.97 12.28
C PRO A 117 -4.65 -4.30 12.77
N GLU A 118 -4.59 -3.40 13.75
CA GLU A 118 -5.73 -2.67 14.27
C GLU A 118 -6.15 -1.49 13.37
N HIS A 119 -5.24 -1.03 12.50
CA HIS A 119 -5.53 0.08 11.61
C HIS A 119 -6.34 -0.41 10.42
N LYS A 120 -7.40 0.31 10.09
CA LYS A 120 -8.29 -0.02 8.98
C LYS A 120 -7.88 0.66 7.68
N GLU A 121 -7.59 1.94 7.73
CA GLU A 121 -7.51 2.80 6.54
C GLU A 121 -6.05 3.02 6.12
N ALA A 122 -5.81 3.04 4.81
CA ALA A 122 -4.48 3.16 4.25
C ALA A 122 -3.78 4.46 4.66
N ASP A 123 -4.50 5.58 4.78
CA ASP A 123 -3.98 6.88 5.23
C ASP A 123 -3.34 6.81 6.63
N THR A 124 -4.04 6.27 7.62
CA THR A 124 -3.55 6.08 8.99
C THR A 124 -2.40 5.08 9.05
N LYS A 125 -2.43 4.04 8.22
CA LYS A 125 -1.33 3.08 8.10
C LYS A 125 -0.09 3.68 7.45
N ILE A 126 -0.25 4.54 6.44
CA ILE A 126 0.87 5.26 5.81
C ILE A 126 1.57 6.12 6.87
N VAL A 127 0.82 6.90 7.66
CA VAL A 127 1.39 7.73 8.73
C VAL A 127 2.06 6.85 9.79
N PHE A 128 1.45 5.72 10.17
CA PHE A 128 2.08 4.75 11.07
C PHE A 128 3.43 4.25 10.53
N HIS A 129 3.52 3.87 9.24
CA HIS A 129 4.78 3.47 8.62
C HIS A 129 5.81 4.59 8.66
N VAL A 130 5.44 5.80 8.24
CA VAL A 130 6.34 6.96 8.22
C VAL A 130 6.92 7.24 9.61
N CYS A 131 6.11 7.21 10.66
CA CYS A 131 6.57 7.43 12.04
C CYS A 131 7.42 6.27 12.61
N ASN A 132 7.29 5.04 12.10
CA ASN A 132 7.97 3.87 12.67
C ASN A 132 9.22 3.42 11.93
N ILE A 133 9.60 4.06 10.83
CA ILE A 133 10.82 3.76 10.09
C ILE A 133 12.03 4.43 10.76
N ASP A 134 13.02 3.62 11.16
CA ASP A 134 14.21 4.07 11.93
C ASP A 134 15.27 4.82 11.10
N ALA A 135 15.16 4.84 9.77
CA ALA A 135 16.16 5.44 8.90
C ALA A 135 16.14 6.99 8.95
N GLN A 136 17.00 7.65 8.17
CA GLN A 136 16.93 9.08 7.83
C GLN A 136 16.29 9.24 6.43
N PRO A 137 14.97 9.10 6.23
CA PRO A 137 14.41 9.15 4.90
C PRO A 137 13.84 10.53 4.60
N ASN A 138 14.12 10.90 3.38
CA ASN A 138 13.28 11.73 2.56
C ASN A 138 12.04 10.90 2.17
N PHE A 139 10.91 11.10 2.86
CA PHE A 139 9.67 10.36 2.64
C PHE A 139 8.79 11.01 1.58
N VAL A 140 8.38 10.26 0.57
CA VAL A 140 7.39 10.71 -0.40
C VAL A 140 6.12 9.90 -0.25
N ILE A 141 5.07 10.54 0.26
CA ILE A 141 3.73 9.99 0.35
C ILE A 141 3.02 10.26 -0.98
N ARG A 142 2.51 9.20 -1.63
CA ARG A 142 1.66 9.32 -2.82
C ARG A 142 0.29 8.72 -2.50
N CYS A 143 -0.69 9.58 -2.31
CA CYS A 143 -2.07 9.20 -2.05
C CYS A 143 -3.02 10.15 -2.80
N SER A 144 -4.23 9.68 -3.13
CA SER A 144 -5.30 10.54 -3.64
C SER A 144 -6.10 11.22 -2.52
N ASP A 145 -6.15 10.61 -1.34
CA ASP A 145 -6.91 11.13 -0.21
C ASP A 145 -6.19 12.31 0.44
N THR A 146 -6.96 13.34 0.80
CA THR A 146 -6.44 14.62 1.28
C THR A 146 -6.32 14.71 2.79
N ASP A 147 -7.08 13.88 3.51
CA ASP A 147 -7.01 13.74 4.97
C ASP A 147 -5.61 13.34 5.44
N ILE A 148 -4.88 12.54 4.66
CA ILE A 148 -3.50 12.14 4.94
C ILE A 148 -2.57 13.32 5.22
N ALA A 149 -2.81 14.48 4.60
CA ALA A 149 -2.01 15.68 4.84
C ALA A 149 -2.21 16.19 6.28
N ILE A 150 -3.46 16.22 6.74
CA ILE A 150 -3.83 16.68 8.07
C ILE A 150 -3.41 15.66 9.13
N ILE A 151 -3.61 14.37 8.85
CA ILE A 151 -3.17 13.29 9.74
C ILE A 151 -1.64 13.32 9.89
N MET A 152 -0.89 13.44 8.79
CA MET A 152 0.57 13.53 8.84
C MET A 152 1.03 14.77 9.62
N LEU A 153 0.45 15.95 9.36
CA LEU A 153 0.77 17.17 10.11
C LEU A 153 0.56 17.00 11.62
N GLY A 154 -0.52 16.33 12.04
CA GLY A 154 -0.80 16.04 13.44
C GLY A 154 0.14 15.00 14.08
N HIS A 155 0.96 14.31 13.28
CA HIS A 155 1.87 13.25 13.72
C HIS A 155 3.35 13.54 13.40
N MET A 156 3.71 14.75 12.97
CA MET A 156 5.10 15.13 12.69
C MET A 156 6.01 14.94 13.92
N ASP A 157 5.50 15.21 15.13
CA ASP A 157 6.25 15.04 16.38
C ASP A 157 6.53 13.56 16.74
N ASN A 158 5.87 12.61 16.06
CA ASN A 158 6.07 11.17 16.25
C ASN A 158 7.12 10.59 15.29
N LEU A 159 7.71 11.40 14.41
CA LEU A 159 8.84 10.95 13.58
C LEU A 159 10.00 10.55 14.48
N LYS A 160 10.51 9.32 14.31
CA LYS A 160 11.68 8.84 15.06
C LYS A 160 12.95 9.65 14.81
N ASN A 161 12.99 10.41 13.72
CA ASN A 161 14.14 11.22 13.35
C ASN A 161 13.72 12.64 12.93
N TYR A 162 14.12 13.61 13.74
CA TYR A 162 13.80 15.04 13.58
C TYR A 162 14.35 15.67 12.29
N ASP A 163 15.36 15.08 11.65
CA ASP A 163 15.93 15.57 10.39
C ASP A 163 15.22 14.98 9.15
N SER A 164 14.16 14.19 9.33
CA SER A 164 13.41 13.58 8.22
C SER A 164 12.54 14.62 7.52
N ASN A 165 12.51 14.58 6.19
CA ASN A 165 11.59 15.39 5.40
C ASN A 165 10.43 14.52 4.92
N VAL A 166 9.21 15.04 5.02
CA VAL A 166 8.01 14.34 4.53
C VAL A 166 7.34 15.20 3.47
N TRP A 167 7.23 14.66 2.26
CA TRP A 167 6.50 15.31 1.17
C TRP A 167 5.27 14.52 0.76
N LEU A 168 4.18 15.23 0.49
CA LEU A 168 3.04 14.71 -0.22
C LEU A 168 3.18 15.00 -1.72
N TYR A 169 3.22 13.94 -2.52
CA TYR A 169 3.14 14.02 -3.97
C TYR A 169 1.69 13.97 -4.43
N ALA A 170 1.17 15.12 -4.86
CA ALA A 170 -0.25 15.31 -5.19
C ALA A 170 -0.44 15.82 -6.63
N GLY A 171 -1.65 15.68 -7.15
CA GLY A 171 -2.06 16.15 -8.48
C GLY A 171 -1.92 15.11 -9.59
N THR A 172 -2.41 15.45 -10.78
CA THR A 172 -2.44 14.58 -11.95
C THR A 172 -1.93 15.31 -13.20
N GLY A 173 -1.30 14.57 -14.12
CA GLY A 173 -0.75 15.14 -15.35
C GLY A 173 0.23 16.27 -15.08
N ASN A 174 0.03 17.42 -15.74
CA ASN A 174 0.91 18.60 -15.61
C ASN A 174 0.76 19.36 -14.28
N ASN A 175 -0.21 18.99 -13.43
CA ASN A 175 -0.47 19.64 -12.15
C ASN A 175 0.15 18.88 -10.97
N GLN A 176 1.07 17.94 -11.24
CA GLN A 176 1.79 17.21 -10.22
C GLN A 176 2.72 18.12 -9.44
N ARG A 177 2.71 18.01 -8.10
CA ARG A 177 3.51 18.84 -7.21
C ARG A 177 3.87 18.11 -5.92
N TYR A 178 4.98 18.53 -5.32
CA TYR A 178 5.37 18.16 -3.97
C TYR A 178 4.91 19.24 -2.99
N ILE A 179 4.28 18.81 -1.90
CA ILE A 179 3.91 19.65 -0.77
C ILE A 179 4.78 19.18 0.40
N ASN A 180 5.52 20.10 1.02
CA ASN A 180 6.33 19.80 2.20
C ASN A 180 5.52 20.01 3.47
N PHE A 181 5.70 19.14 4.45
CA PHE A 181 5.14 19.27 5.79
C PHE A 181 6.15 19.85 6.78
#